data_AF-A0A249KTW4-F1
#
_entry.id   AF-A0A249KTW4-F1
#
_cell.length_a   1.000
_cell.length_b   1.000
_cell.length_c   1.000
_cell.angle_alpha   90.00
_cell.angle_beta   90.00
_cell.angle_gamma   90.00
#
_symmetry.space_group_name_H-M   'P 1'
#
loop_
_entity.id
_entity.type
_entity.pdbx_description
1 polymer ?
#
loop_
_entity_poly.entity_id
_entity_poly.type
_entity_poly.pdbx_seq_one_letter_code
_entity_poly.pdbx_strand_id
1 'polypeptide(L)' 'MQFLASRFEDGYVPGPGLSVAQTVFTYVVIPVGLFTVIALTSWLTSAPRKEKAQSSVSSIN' A
#
# COMPACT_ATOMS: atom_id res chain seq x y z
N MET A 1 -35.34 -9.23 -36.21
CA MET A 1 -34.18 -8.33 -35.98
C MET A 1 -33.56 -8.52 -34.58
N GLN A 2 -33.43 -9.75 -34.06
CA GLN A 2 -32.96 -10.02 -32.68
C GLN A 2 -31.66 -10.85 -32.63
N PHE A 3 -31.00 -11.04 -33.77
CA PHE A 3 -29.84 -11.94 -33.90
C PHE A 3 -28.48 -11.23 -33.89
N LEU A 4 -28.46 -9.91 -33.74
CA LEU A 4 -27.22 -9.10 -33.78
C LEU A 4 -26.79 -8.54 -32.41
N ALA A 5 -27.68 -8.51 -31.41
CA ALA A 5 -27.40 -7.98 -30.08
C ALA A 5 -26.75 -9.02 -29.13
N SER A 6 -26.72 -10.30 -29.50
CA SER A 6 -26.13 -11.39 -28.70
C SER A 6 -24.63 -11.62 -28.91
N ARG A 7 -23.96 -10.73 -29.66
CA ARG A 7 -22.53 -10.84 -30.02
C ARG A 7 -21.59 -10.07 -29.11
N PHE A 8 -22.11 -9.18 -28.27
CA PHE A 8 -21.30 -8.40 -27.35
C PHE A 8 -21.16 -9.18 -26.05
N GLU A 9 -19.95 -9.66 -25.80
CA GLU A 9 -19.58 -10.31 -24.54
C GLU A 9 -19.77 -9.32 -23.39
N ASP A 10 -20.05 -9.84 -22.19
CA ASP A 10 -20.15 -9.00 -21.00
C ASP A 10 -18.83 -8.22 -20.80
N GLY A 11 -18.93 -6.91 -20.62
CA GLY A 11 -17.77 -5.99 -20.61
C GLY A 11 -17.36 -5.41 -21.98
N TYR A 12 -18.02 -5.76 -23.09
CA TYR A 12 -17.77 -5.13 -24.39
C TYR A 12 -18.08 -3.62 -24.39
N VAL A 13 -19.14 -3.22 -23.68
CA VAL A 13 -19.48 -1.81 -23.46
C VAL A 13 -18.87 -1.38 -22.11
N PRO A 14 -17.96 -0.39 -22.10
CA PRO A 14 -17.41 0.08 -20.85
C PRO A 14 -18.50 0.73 -20.01
N GLY A 15 -18.54 0.40 -18.72
CA GLY A 15 -19.39 1.06 -17.76
C GLY A 15 -19.01 2.53 -17.57
N PRO A 16 -19.81 3.30 -16.81
CA PRO A 16 -19.47 4.68 -16.48
C PRO A 16 -18.06 4.78 -15.88
N GLY A 17 -17.24 5.68 -16.43
CA GLY A 17 -15.90 5.94 -15.91
C GLY A 17 -15.93 6.56 -14.52
N LEU A 18 -14.83 6.36 -13.76
CA LEU A 18 -14.64 7.06 -12.49
C LEU A 18 -14.56 8.57 -12.73
N SER A 19 -15.10 9.35 -11.78
CA SER A 19 -14.88 10.79 -11.79
C SER A 19 -13.40 11.11 -11.55
N VAL A 20 -12.94 12.28 -11.99
CA VAL A 20 -11.55 12.72 -11.79
C VAL A 20 -11.15 12.66 -10.32
N ALA A 21 -12.05 13.09 -9.42
CA ALA A 21 -11.81 13.05 -7.98
C ALA A 21 -11.64 11.61 -7.47
N GLN A 22 -12.48 10.67 -7.93
CA GLN A 22 -12.35 9.26 -7.57
C GLN A 22 -11.03 8.67 -8.08
N THR A 23 -10.65 8.95 -9.32
CA THR A 23 -9.39 8.47 -9.89
C THR A 23 -8.19 8.99 -9.12
N VAL A 24 -8.13 10.29 -8.83
CA VAL A 24 -7.01 10.88 -8.08
C VAL A 24 -6.96 10.31 -6.66
N PHE A 25 -8.10 10.21 -5.98
CA PHE A 25 -8.14 9.70 -4.62
C PHE A 25 -7.70 8.23 -4.57
N THR A 26 -8.26 7.39 -5.44
CA THR A 26 -8.01 5.95 -5.45
C THR A 26 -6.59 5.60 -5.88
N TYR A 27 -6.06 6.24 -6.93
CA TYR A 27 -4.80 5.85 -7.53
C TYR A 27 -3.60 6.70 -7.11
N VAL A 28 -3.81 7.81 -6.41
CA VAL A 28 -2.71 8.67 -5.93
C VAL A 28 -2.76 8.84 -4.42
N VAL A 29 -3.89 9.32 -3.88
CA VAL A 29 -3.97 9.67 -2.46
C VAL A 29 -3.88 8.43 -1.57
N ILE A 30 -4.66 7.38 -1.86
CA ILE A 30 -4.64 6.14 -1.08
C ILE A 30 -3.24 5.49 -1.09
N PRO A 31 -2.59 5.25 -2.25
CA PRO A 31 -1.25 4.66 -2.27
C PRO A 31 -0.20 5.48 -1.52
N VAL A 32 -0.17 6.81 -1.73
CA VAL A 32 0.77 7.70 -1.04
C VAL A 32 0.50 7.75 0.46
N GLY A 33 -0.76 7.77 0.87
CA GLY A 33 -1.17 7.71 2.27
C GLY A 33 -0.70 6.42 2.95
N LEU A 34 -0.94 5.27 2.33
CA LEU A 34 -0.48 3.97 2.83
C LEU A 34 1.04 3.92 2.97
N PHE A 35 1.76 4.38 1.93
CA PHE A 35 3.22 4.48 1.98
C PHE A 35 3.68 5.34 3.16
N THR A 36 3.06 6.50 3.35
CA THR A 36 3.41 7.44 4.43
C THR A 36 3.19 6.82 5.80
N VAL A 37 2.06 6.14 6.03
CA VAL A 37 1.76 5.45 7.29
C VAL A 37 2.80 4.37 7.58
N ILE A 38 3.15 3.56 6.58
CA ILE A 38 4.16 2.51 6.72
C ILE A 38 5.52 3.13 7.03
N ALA A 39 5.95 4.13 6.26
CA ALA A 39 7.24 4.79 6.45
C ALA A 39 7.38 5.40 7.85
N LEU A 40 6.34 6.08 8.34
CA LEU A 40 6.33 6.64 9.70
C LEU A 40 6.40 5.55 10.77
N THR A 41 5.64 4.45 10.59
CA THR A 41 5.64 3.32 11.53
C THR A 41 7.00 2.61 11.55
N SER A 42 7.58 2.36 10.37
CA SER A 42 8.92 1.80 10.24
C SER A 42 9.98 2.71 10.86
N TRP A 43 9.91 4.02 10.64
CA TRP A 43 10.85 4.97 11.23
C TRP A 43 10.77 4.97 12.75
N LEU A 44 9.56 5.04 13.31
CA LEU A 44 9.34 5.04 14.76
C LEU A 44 9.85 3.74 15.42
N THR A 45 9.72 2.61 14.73
CA THR A 45 10.13 1.29 15.25
C THR A 45 11.59 0.92 14.97
N SER A 46 12.28 1.65 14.09
CA SER A 46 13.67 1.35 13.70
C SER A 46 14.74 1.86 14.69
N ALA A 47 14.34 2.38 15.85
CA ALA A 47 15.30 2.84 16.86
C ALA A 47 16.25 1.69 17.26
N PRO A 48 17.59 1.88 17.20
CA PRO A 48 18.53 0.84 17.52
C PRO A 48 18.35 0.43 18.99
N ARG A 49 18.04 -0.85 19.21
CA ARG A 49 18.00 -1.43 20.54
C ARG A 49 19.39 -1.28 21.14
N LYS A 50 19.53 -0.41 22.16
CA LYS A 50 20.80 -0.20 22.86
C LYS A 50 21.42 -1.56 23.19
N GLU A 51 22.58 -1.83 22.61
CA GLU A 51 23.37 -3.03 22.90
C GLU A 51 23.61 -3.03 24.40
N LYS A 52 23.17 -4.10 25.06
CA LYS A 52 23.35 -4.23 26.51
C LYS A 52 24.85 -4.25 26.75
N ALA A 53 25.34 -3.30 27.56
CA ALA A 53 26.74 -3.23 27.95
C ALA A 53 27.21 -4.63 28.37
N GLN A 54 28.24 -5.13 27.68
CA GLN A 54 28.82 -6.43 27.96
C GLN A 54 29.18 -6.48 29.45
N SER A 55 28.49 -7.35 30.19
CA SER A 55 28.68 -7.54 31.62
C SER A 55 30.15 -7.85 31.86
N SER A 56 30.83 -6.98 32.61
CA SER A 56 32.26 -7.06 32.95
C SER A 56 32.56 -8.18 33.97
N VAL A 57 31.84 -9.31 33.89
CA VAL A 57 31.98 -10.50 34.74
C VAL A 57 32.45 -11.70 33.91
N SER A 58 33.29 -11.45 32.89
CA SER A 58 33.91 -12.51 32.08
C SER A 58 35.44 -12.39 31.98
N SER A 59 36.09 -11.68 32.91
CA SER A 59 37.54 -11.64 33.01
C SER A 59 37.98 -11.69 34.47
N ILE A 60 37.98 -12.89 35.05
CA ILE A 60 38.81 -13.19 36.21
C ILE A 60 39.48 -14.53 35.89
N ASN A 61 40.75 -14.45 35.47
CA ASN A 61 41.74 -15.52 35.40
C ASN A 61 42.77 -15.24 36.51
#